data_AF-A0A0C9TBB9-F1
#
_entry.id   AF-A0A0C9TBB9-F1
#
_cell.length_a   1.000
_cell.length_b   1.000
_cell.length_c   1.000
_cell.angle_alpha   90.00
_cell.angle_beta   90.00
_cell.angle_gamma   90.00
#
_symmetry.space_group_name_H-M   'P 1'
#
loop_
_entity.id
_entity.type
_entity.pdbx_description
1 polymer ?
#
loop_
_entity_poly.entity_id
_entity_poly.type
_entity_poly.pdbx_seq_one_letter_code
_entity_poly.pdbx_strand_id
1 'polypeptide(L)'
;MGKARSVKKVKRRSEVQAKQARTLAAARWGKENIFQTSSDPTSSPPAMRSTRSRASELRATLDTAQCRLVLNEKQLAMQAAQIRSQTAEIQQKDTELTKLGSALTAQSSELLGAAETVETLQEELEGVQGSLVDATKTSKKIYALLRNERHKSKRVHANAATSRACLDDIMSEVIPTIRRDAARKMQHQSATSGRELALLQKQATEATSKTISIAEQLTESQKKVKALQMKLLRAARSLAQAAEKGRVIANNKGPVAHLFYRKGVFTSRSRAFARTLVQAGCSQESVGTIMQKACVLLGFQEPRRMARRTVQRSVLEGGVAANIQLAHEISRSNSTLNGKKSCMTAN
;
A
#
# COMPACT_ATOMS: atom_id res chain seq x y z
N MET A 1 -29.86 -0.88 -2.91
CA MET A 1 -30.51 -0.26 -1.71
C MET A 1 -29.88 -0.69 -0.37
N GLY A 2 -28.55 -0.66 -0.21
CA GLY A 2 -27.86 -1.20 1.00
C GLY A 2 -27.25 -0.18 1.98
N LYS A 3 -27.17 1.11 1.62
CA LYS A 3 -26.40 2.12 2.38
C LYS A 3 -27.14 2.74 3.58
N ALA A 4 -28.47 2.63 3.65
CA ALA A 4 -29.25 3.29 4.71
C ALA A 4 -29.18 2.61 6.11
N ARG A 5 -28.74 1.34 6.20
CA ARG A 5 -28.68 0.61 7.49
C ARG A 5 -27.40 0.89 8.30
N SER A 6 -26.33 1.38 7.68
CA SER A 6 -25.05 1.65 8.35
C SER A 6 -25.10 2.91 9.23
N VAL A 7 -25.72 3.99 8.74
CA VAL A 7 -25.76 5.29 9.42
C VAL A 7 -26.53 5.24 10.75
N LYS A 8 -27.61 4.43 10.83
CA LYS A 8 -28.39 4.25 12.07
C LYS A 8 -27.59 3.58 13.20
N LYS A 9 -26.62 2.71 12.90
CA LYS A 9 -25.79 2.04 13.93
C LYS A 9 -24.76 2.99 14.55
N VAL A 10 -24.21 3.93 13.78
CA VAL A 10 -23.23 4.90 14.28
C VAL A 10 -23.89 5.89 15.25
N LYS A 11 -25.09 6.38 14.93
CA LYS A 11 -25.83 7.32 15.79
C LYS A 11 -26.14 6.73 17.17
N ARG A 12 -26.57 5.47 17.22
CA ARG A 12 -26.85 4.76 18.50
C ARG A 12 -25.62 4.57 19.39
N ARG A 13 -24.43 4.36 18.82
CA ARG A 13 -23.19 4.25 19.62
C ARG A 13 -22.81 5.58 20.26
N SER A 14 -23.05 6.70 19.57
CA SER A 14 -22.77 8.04 20.13
C SER A 14 -23.69 8.42 21.30
N GLU A 15 -24.96 8.02 21.26
CA GLU A 15 -25.91 8.29 22.36
C GLU A 15 -25.59 7.48 23.63
N VAL A 16 -25.14 6.24 23.47
CA VAL A 16 -24.73 5.40 24.61
C VAL A 16 -23.45 5.95 25.26
N GLN A 17 -22.48 6.37 24.45
CA GLN A 17 -21.26 7.02 24.94
C GLN A 17 -21.56 8.37 25.62
N ALA A 18 -22.48 9.17 25.07
CA ALA A 18 -22.92 10.43 25.68
C ALA A 18 -23.65 10.19 27.02
N LYS A 19 -24.48 9.15 27.13
CA LYS A 19 -25.11 8.77 28.40
C LYS A 19 -24.09 8.31 29.44
N GLN A 20 -23.10 7.51 29.06
CA GLN A 20 -22.02 7.08 29.97
C GLN A 20 -21.13 8.25 30.42
N ALA A 21 -20.85 9.21 29.54
CA ALA A 21 -20.12 10.42 29.91
C ALA A 21 -20.90 11.28 30.92
N ARG A 22 -22.23 11.38 30.76
CA ARG A 22 -23.09 12.11 31.71
C ARG A 22 -23.18 11.43 33.07
N THR A 23 -23.27 10.10 33.13
CA THR A 23 -23.27 9.38 34.41
C THR A 23 -21.92 9.46 35.12
N LEU A 24 -20.81 9.41 34.40
CA LEU A 24 -19.48 9.62 34.98
C LEU A 24 -19.26 11.07 35.46
N ALA A 25 -19.79 12.06 34.74
CA ALA A 25 -19.77 13.45 35.18
C ALA A 25 -20.62 13.65 36.45
N ALA A 26 -21.83 13.09 36.51
CA ALA A 26 -22.68 13.15 37.70
C ALA A 26 -22.04 12.44 38.92
N ALA A 27 -21.36 11.31 38.71
CA ALA A 27 -20.65 10.61 39.79
C ALA A 27 -19.43 11.40 40.32
N ARG A 28 -18.81 12.24 39.48
CA ARG A 28 -17.61 13.00 39.83
C ARG A 28 -17.91 14.33 40.52
N TRP A 29 -19.11 14.89 40.32
CA TRP A 29 -19.53 16.18 40.90
C TRP A 29 -20.67 16.04 41.92
N GLY A 30 -21.36 14.89 42.00
CA GLY A 30 -22.53 14.67 42.87
C GLY A 30 -22.24 14.19 44.29
N LYS A 31 -20.99 14.28 44.76
CA LYS A 31 -20.66 14.12 46.19
C LYS A 31 -19.97 15.38 46.67
N GLU A 32 -20.73 16.47 46.70
CA GLU A 32 -20.47 17.53 47.67
C GLU A 32 -20.51 16.84 49.04
N ASN A 33 -19.32 16.69 49.62
CA ASN A 33 -19.16 16.40 51.02
C ASN A 33 -19.97 17.45 51.78
N ILE A 34 -21.14 17.05 52.23
CA ILE A 34 -21.83 17.65 53.38
C ILE A 34 -20.85 17.45 54.53
N PHE A 35 -20.00 18.46 54.71
CA PHE A 35 -19.07 18.56 55.81
C PHE A 35 -19.95 18.69 57.05
N GLN A 36 -20.17 17.57 57.74
CA GLN A 36 -20.72 17.57 59.08
C GLN A 36 -19.79 18.42 59.95
N THR A 37 -20.21 19.65 60.21
CA THR A 37 -19.65 20.47 61.28
C THR A 37 -20.03 19.82 62.60
N SER A 38 -19.20 18.89 63.08
CA SER A 38 -19.23 18.43 64.46
C SER A 38 -18.79 19.60 65.35
N SER A 39 -19.76 20.25 65.98
CA SER A 39 -19.57 21.21 67.05
C SER A 39 -19.22 20.48 68.34
N ASP A 40 -17.93 20.38 68.67
CA ASP A 40 -17.46 20.09 70.03
C ASP A 40 -16.91 21.39 70.65
N PRO A 41 -17.57 21.98 71.66
CA PRO A 41 -17.07 23.16 72.35
C PRO A 41 -16.42 22.77 73.68
N THR A 42 -15.16 22.33 73.67
CA THR A 42 -14.34 22.22 74.88
C THR A 42 -12.86 22.41 74.57
N SER A 43 -12.43 23.67 74.39
CA SER A 43 -11.01 24.00 74.56
C SER A 43 -10.85 25.28 75.36
N SER A 44 -10.21 25.11 76.51
CA SER A 44 -9.76 26.12 77.46
C SER A 44 -9.09 27.35 76.81
N PRO A 45 -9.14 28.53 77.47
CA PRO A 45 -8.57 29.76 76.94
C PRO A 45 -7.06 29.64 76.70
N PRO A 46 -6.55 29.96 75.49
CA PRO A 46 -5.12 29.97 75.25
C PRO A 46 -4.51 31.17 75.99
N ALA A 47 -3.58 30.86 76.89
CA ALA A 47 -2.69 31.84 77.49
C ALA A 47 -2.12 32.78 76.42
N MET A 48 -2.12 34.09 76.69
CA MET A 48 -1.60 35.14 75.82
C MET A 48 -0.16 34.81 75.37
N ARG A 49 -0.02 34.16 74.22
CA ARG A 49 1.26 34.08 73.53
C ARG A 49 1.53 35.45 72.92
N SER A 50 2.70 35.97 73.27
CA SER A 50 3.33 37.19 72.75
C SER A 50 2.98 37.45 71.28
N THR A 51 2.43 38.63 71.00
CA THR A 51 2.04 39.12 69.66
C THR A 51 3.18 39.10 68.64
N ARG A 52 4.45 39.03 69.09
CA ARG A 52 5.62 38.82 68.23
C ARG A 52 5.65 37.45 67.55
N SER A 53 5.17 36.37 68.20
CA SER A 53 5.15 35.01 67.62
C SER A 53 4.23 34.90 66.41
N ARG A 54 3.07 35.57 66.48
CA ARG A 54 2.05 35.52 65.42
C ARG A 54 2.51 36.26 64.15
N ALA A 55 3.24 37.37 64.30
CA ALA A 55 3.79 38.10 63.17
C ALA A 55 4.88 37.29 62.43
N SER A 56 5.73 36.55 63.16
CA SER A 56 6.71 35.65 62.54
C SER A 56 6.06 34.44 61.85
N GLU A 57 5.01 33.88 62.44
CA GLU A 57 4.25 32.77 61.83
C GLU A 57 3.59 33.21 60.52
N LEU A 58 2.96 34.40 60.49
CA LEU A 58 2.34 34.93 59.28
C LEU A 58 3.37 35.20 58.16
N ARG A 59 4.55 35.72 58.49
CA ARG A 59 5.64 35.89 57.50
C ARG A 59 6.12 34.54 56.95
N ALA A 60 6.32 33.53 57.79
CA ALA A 60 6.67 32.19 57.33
C ALA A 60 5.58 31.57 56.44
N THR A 61 4.30 31.79 56.74
CA THR A 61 3.20 31.35 55.86
C THR A 61 3.16 32.10 54.53
N LEU A 62 3.50 33.39 54.52
CA LEU A 62 3.59 34.19 53.29
C LEU A 62 4.76 33.72 52.42
N ASP A 63 5.93 33.51 53.01
CA ASP A 63 7.14 33.04 52.30
C ASP A 63 6.92 31.64 51.71
N THR A 64 6.27 30.75 52.45
CA THR A 64 5.92 29.41 51.95
C THR A 64 4.86 29.46 50.85
N ALA A 65 3.87 30.36 50.94
CA ALA A 65 2.89 30.58 49.87
C ALA A 65 3.55 31.16 48.61
N GLN A 66 4.47 32.12 48.75
CA GLN A 66 5.24 32.67 47.63
C GLN A 66 6.11 31.60 46.98
N CYS A 67 6.81 30.76 47.76
CA CYS A 67 7.55 29.62 47.23
C CYS A 67 6.67 28.65 46.43
N ARG A 68 5.45 28.38 46.89
CA ARG A 68 4.47 27.53 46.17
C ARG A 68 4.01 28.16 44.87
N LEU A 69 3.76 29.47 44.85
CA LEU A 69 3.38 30.18 43.62
C LEU A 69 4.48 30.08 42.56
N VAL A 70 5.74 30.34 42.93
CA VAL A 70 6.89 30.22 42.01
C VAL A 70 7.06 28.79 41.50
N LEU A 71 6.85 27.78 42.36
CA LEU A 71 6.90 26.38 41.95
C LEU A 71 5.77 26.03 40.97
N ASN A 72 4.55 26.51 41.22
CA ASN A 72 3.41 26.31 40.34
C ASN A 72 3.60 27.01 38.98
N GLU A 73 4.14 28.22 38.95
CA GLU A 73 4.49 28.93 37.71
C GLU A 73 5.50 28.14 36.88
N LYS A 74 6.54 27.58 37.52
CA LYS A 74 7.51 26.71 36.84
C LYS A 74 6.86 25.43 36.29
N GLN A 75 5.94 24.83 37.05
CA GLN A 75 5.20 23.65 36.59
C GLN A 75 4.29 23.98 35.39
N LEU A 76 3.57 25.11 35.43
CA LEU A 76 2.74 25.59 34.33
C LEU A 76 3.58 25.91 33.09
N ALA A 77 4.75 26.55 33.26
CA ALA A 77 5.66 26.83 32.15
C ALA A 77 6.19 25.54 31.50
N MET A 78 6.54 24.53 32.30
CA MET A 78 6.97 23.21 31.82
C MET A 78 5.84 22.48 31.06
N GLN A 79 4.61 22.51 31.60
CA GLN A 79 3.45 21.94 30.93
C GLN A 79 3.13 22.67 29.61
N ALA A 80 3.21 24.00 29.58
CA ALA A 80 3.03 24.78 28.36
C ALA A 80 4.11 24.50 27.31
N ALA A 81 5.35 24.25 27.71
CA ALA A 81 6.42 23.82 26.80
C ALA A 81 6.13 22.42 26.23
N GLN A 82 5.66 21.49 27.06
CA GLN A 82 5.26 20.15 26.61
C GLN A 82 4.09 20.19 25.62
N ILE A 83 3.06 20.99 25.90
CA ILE A 83 1.92 21.17 24.99
C ILE A 83 2.40 21.74 23.65
N ARG A 84 3.27 22.77 23.67
CA ARG A 84 3.84 23.34 22.44
C ARG A 84 4.62 22.32 21.60
N SER A 85 5.41 21.47 22.26
CA SER A 85 6.12 20.37 21.58
C SER A 85 5.15 19.38 20.95
N GLN A 86 4.08 19.00 21.66
CA GLN A 86 3.08 18.07 21.13
C GLN A 86 2.27 18.68 19.98
N THR A 87 1.92 19.96 20.05
CA THR A 87 1.22 20.65 18.95
C THR A 87 2.08 20.74 17.70
N ALA A 88 3.39 20.94 17.83
CA ALA A 88 4.31 20.93 16.70
C ALA A 88 4.40 19.53 16.05
N GLU A 89 4.43 18.46 16.86
CA GLU A 89 4.42 17.09 16.35
C GLU A 89 3.11 16.75 15.61
N ILE A 90 1.97 17.24 16.12
CA ILE A 90 0.67 17.09 15.45
C ILE A 90 0.66 17.82 14.11
N GLN A 91 1.11 19.08 14.07
CA GLN A 91 1.21 19.85 12.82
C GLN A 91 2.11 19.17 11.79
N GLN A 92 3.25 18.61 12.22
CA GLN A 92 4.12 17.85 11.32
C GLN A 92 3.37 16.65 10.72
N LYS A 93 2.68 15.86 11.54
CA LYS A 93 1.90 14.71 11.06
C LYS A 93 0.76 15.12 10.12
N ASP A 94 0.10 16.24 10.38
CA ASP A 94 -0.93 16.77 9.48
C ASP A 94 -0.34 17.15 8.11
N THR A 95 0.87 17.73 8.06
CA THR A 95 1.55 17.99 6.78
C THR A 95 1.97 16.72 6.05
N GLU A 96 2.30 15.65 6.77
CA GLU A 96 2.58 14.34 6.17
C GLU A 96 1.30 13.69 5.61
N LEU A 97 0.18 13.80 6.34
CA LEU A 97 -1.13 13.32 5.89
C LEU A 97 -1.62 14.06 4.65
N THR A 98 -1.45 15.39 4.56
CA THR A 98 -1.83 16.14 3.36
C THR A 98 -0.97 15.77 2.15
N LYS A 99 0.35 15.56 2.35
CA LYS A 99 1.24 15.04 1.29
C LYS A 99 0.78 13.67 0.80
N LEU A 100 0.50 12.73 1.71
CA LEU A 100 -0.01 11.40 1.35
C LEU A 100 -1.37 11.47 0.65
N GLY A 101 -2.25 12.38 1.08
CA GLY A 101 -3.54 12.63 0.43
C GLY A 101 -3.37 13.09 -1.02
N SER A 102 -2.48 14.05 -1.28
CA SER A 102 -2.20 14.54 -2.63
C SER A 102 -1.60 13.48 -3.54
N ALA A 103 -0.71 12.62 -3.01
CA ALA A 103 -0.14 11.49 -3.74
C ALA A 103 -1.21 10.44 -4.09
N LEU A 104 -2.15 10.17 -3.18
CA LEU A 104 -3.25 9.25 -3.42
C LEU A 104 -4.22 9.78 -4.49
N THR A 105 -4.50 11.09 -4.49
CA THR A 105 -5.33 11.70 -5.54
C THR A 105 -4.65 11.66 -6.91
N ALA A 106 -3.33 11.86 -6.97
CA ALA A 106 -2.56 11.75 -8.22
C ALA A 106 -2.58 10.32 -8.78
N GLN A 107 -2.35 9.31 -7.92
CA GLN A 107 -2.47 7.90 -8.33
C GLN A 107 -3.90 7.54 -8.79
N SER A 108 -4.93 8.11 -8.16
CA SER A 108 -6.31 7.88 -8.56
C SER A 108 -6.60 8.45 -9.94
N SER A 109 -6.08 9.64 -10.28
CA SER A 109 -6.21 10.21 -11.63
C SER A 109 -5.44 9.41 -12.70
N GLU A 110 -4.26 8.89 -12.37
CA GLU A 110 -3.51 8.03 -13.30
C GLU A 110 -4.26 6.73 -13.61
N LEU A 111 -4.90 6.12 -12.59
CA LEU A 111 -5.72 4.92 -12.77
C LEU A 111 -6.98 5.19 -13.59
N LEU A 112 -7.60 6.37 -13.45
CA LEU A 112 -8.74 6.77 -14.28
C LEU A 112 -8.33 6.95 -15.74
N GLY A 113 -7.22 7.65 -16.01
CA GLY A 113 -6.69 7.79 -17.37
C GLY A 113 -6.32 6.43 -17.99
N ALA A 114 -5.74 5.52 -17.20
CA ALA A 114 -5.48 4.16 -17.66
C ALA A 114 -6.77 3.38 -18.00
N ALA A 115 -7.86 3.58 -17.24
CA ALA A 115 -9.15 2.95 -17.54
C ALA A 115 -9.74 3.44 -18.87
N GLU A 116 -9.68 4.75 -19.14
CA GLU A 116 -10.13 5.34 -20.42
C GLU A 116 -9.32 4.79 -21.61
N THR A 117 -8.01 4.61 -21.45
CA THR A 117 -7.19 3.98 -22.51
C THR A 117 -7.54 2.51 -22.75
N VAL A 118 -8.05 1.80 -21.75
CA VAL A 118 -8.49 0.40 -21.92
C VAL A 118 -9.82 0.34 -22.67
N GLU A 119 -10.74 1.26 -22.39
CA GLU A 119 -12.03 1.34 -23.07
C GLU A 119 -11.87 1.67 -24.56
N THR A 120 -11.05 2.68 -24.89
CA THR A 120 -10.73 3.02 -26.29
C THR A 120 -10.07 1.86 -27.05
N LEU A 121 -9.12 1.15 -26.44
CA LEU A 121 -8.50 -0.03 -27.07
C LEU A 121 -9.50 -1.20 -27.24
N GLN A 122 -10.53 -1.29 -26.40
CA GLN A 122 -11.57 -2.29 -26.54
C GLN A 122 -12.50 -1.99 -27.72
N GLU A 123 -12.88 -0.72 -27.91
CA GLU A 123 -13.64 -0.27 -29.08
C GLU A 123 -12.86 -0.52 -30.39
N GLU A 124 -11.57 -0.21 -30.41
CA GLU A 124 -10.70 -0.51 -31.57
C GLU A 124 -10.64 -2.02 -31.86
N LEU A 125 -10.55 -2.85 -30.82
CA LEU A 125 -10.53 -4.31 -30.99
C LEU A 125 -11.84 -4.83 -31.59
N GLU A 126 -12.99 -4.32 -31.14
CA GLU A 126 -14.30 -4.68 -31.68
C GLU A 126 -14.43 -4.24 -33.15
N GLY A 127 -13.95 -3.05 -33.51
CA GLY A 127 -13.89 -2.57 -34.89
C GLY A 127 -13.02 -3.45 -35.81
N VAL A 128 -11.85 -3.87 -35.33
CA VAL A 128 -10.97 -4.79 -36.07
C VAL A 128 -11.60 -6.17 -36.22
N GLN A 129 -12.28 -6.69 -35.19
CA GLN A 129 -13.00 -7.96 -35.27
C GLN A 129 -14.13 -7.91 -36.31
N GLY A 130 -14.91 -6.82 -36.34
CA GLY A 130 -15.94 -6.60 -37.37
C GLY A 130 -15.36 -6.61 -38.78
N SER A 131 -14.28 -5.85 -39.00
CA SER A 131 -13.58 -5.80 -40.29
C SER A 131 -13.05 -7.16 -40.74
N LEU A 132 -12.53 -7.98 -39.81
CA LEU A 132 -12.07 -9.33 -40.10
C LEU A 132 -13.22 -10.24 -40.54
N VAL A 133 -14.37 -10.17 -39.87
CA VAL A 133 -15.56 -10.94 -40.26
C VAL A 133 -15.99 -10.59 -41.69
N ASP A 134 -16.00 -9.31 -42.04
CA ASP A 134 -16.39 -8.90 -43.40
C ASP A 134 -15.33 -9.25 -44.46
N ALA A 135 -14.04 -9.18 -44.12
CA ALA A 135 -12.96 -9.69 -44.96
C ALA A 135 -13.09 -11.21 -45.21
N THR A 136 -13.48 -11.99 -44.20
CA THR A 136 -13.69 -13.45 -44.40
C THR A 136 -14.92 -13.74 -45.26
N LYS A 137 -16.01 -12.97 -45.13
CA LYS A 137 -17.20 -13.09 -46.01
C LYS A 137 -16.86 -12.75 -47.46
N THR A 138 -16.14 -11.65 -47.69
CA THR A 138 -15.72 -11.24 -49.05
C THR A 138 -14.78 -12.25 -49.67
N SER A 139 -13.81 -12.77 -48.91
CA SER A 139 -12.93 -13.86 -49.35
C SER A 139 -13.72 -15.11 -49.77
N LYS A 140 -14.69 -15.57 -48.95
CA LYS A 140 -15.57 -16.70 -49.31
C LYS A 140 -16.34 -16.46 -50.62
N LYS A 141 -16.86 -15.25 -50.84
CA LYS A 141 -17.53 -14.87 -52.10
C LYS A 141 -16.57 -14.95 -53.30
N ILE A 142 -15.37 -14.41 -53.18
CA ILE A 142 -14.35 -14.44 -54.24
C ILE A 142 -13.96 -15.89 -54.56
N TYR A 143 -13.75 -16.73 -53.55
CA TYR A 143 -13.47 -18.16 -53.75
C TYR A 143 -14.60 -18.88 -54.50
N ALA A 144 -15.87 -18.58 -54.18
CA ALA A 144 -17.01 -19.16 -54.90
C ALA A 144 -17.05 -18.73 -56.37
N LEU A 145 -16.80 -17.44 -56.66
CA LEU A 145 -16.71 -16.93 -58.03
C LEU A 145 -15.56 -17.60 -58.80
N LEU A 146 -14.38 -17.72 -58.19
CA LEU A 146 -13.21 -18.33 -58.80
C LEU A 146 -13.41 -19.83 -59.07
N ARG A 147 -14.13 -20.52 -58.18
CA ARG A 147 -14.57 -21.91 -58.41
C ARG A 147 -15.51 -22.01 -59.61
N ASN A 148 -16.48 -21.12 -59.73
CA ASN A 148 -17.42 -21.10 -60.85
C ASN A 148 -16.72 -20.84 -62.19
N GLU A 149 -15.78 -19.89 -62.23
CA GLU A 149 -14.98 -19.60 -63.43
C GLU A 149 -14.09 -20.78 -63.84
N ARG A 150 -13.46 -21.47 -62.88
CA ARG A 150 -12.72 -22.71 -63.17
C ARG A 150 -13.62 -23.79 -63.77
N HIS A 151 -14.85 -23.96 -63.29
CA HIS A 151 -15.80 -24.92 -63.86
C HIS A 151 -16.29 -24.49 -65.25
N LYS A 152 -16.52 -23.19 -65.49
CA LYS A 152 -16.83 -22.67 -66.84
C LYS A 152 -15.68 -22.92 -67.81
N SER A 153 -14.45 -22.55 -67.44
CA SER A 153 -13.26 -22.79 -68.25
C SER A 153 -13.05 -24.28 -68.56
N LYS A 154 -13.24 -25.17 -67.57
CA LYS A 154 -13.20 -26.63 -67.79
C LYS A 154 -14.25 -27.11 -68.81
N ARG A 155 -15.49 -26.60 -68.72
CA ARG A 155 -16.55 -26.93 -69.69
C ARG A 155 -16.23 -26.41 -71.10
N VAL A 156 -15.72 -25.19 -71.20
CA VAL A 156 -15.29 -24.61 -72.49
C VAL A 156 -14.13 -25.42 -73.07
N HIS A 157 -13.15 -25.84 -72.28
CA HIS A 157 -12.06 -26.70 -72.76
C HIS A 157 -12.54 -28.08 -73.20
N ALA A 158 -13.45 -28.72 -72.45
CA ALA A 158 -14.04 -29.99 -72.85
C ALA A 158 -14.83 -29.86 -74.16
N ASN A 159 -15.66 -28.81 -74.29
CA ASN A 159 -16.41 -28.53 -75.51
C ASN A 159 -15.48 -28.17 -76.68
N ALA A 160 -14.42 -27.41 -76.44
CA ALA A 160 -13.44 -27.11 -77.48
C ALA A 160 -12.69 -28.36 -77.92
N ALA A 161 -12.41 -29.30 -77.01
CA ALA A 161 -11.80 -30.59 -77.34
C ALA A 161 -12.75 -31.46 -78.19
N THR A 162 -14.04 -31.54 -77.84
CA THR A 162 -15.03 -32.27 -78.64
C THR A 162 -15.30 -31.60 -79.99
N SER A 163 -15.40 -30.27 -80.04
CA SER A 163 -15.50 -29.54 -81.31
C SER A 163 -14.25 -29.69 -82.16
N ARG A 164 -13.05 -29.76 -81.57
CA ARG A 164 -11.81 -30.07 -82.30
C ARG A 164 -11.82 -31.48 -82.86
N ALA A 165 -12.25 -32.48 -82.08
CA ALA A 165 -12.36 -33.85 -82.57
C ALA A 165 -13.38 -33.98 -83.73
N CYS A 166 -14.55 -33.35 -83.58
CA CYS A 166 -15.58 -33.32 -84.63
C CYS A 166 -15.13 -32.51 -85.86
N LEU A 167 -14.37 -31.42 -85.66
CA LEU A 167 -13.73 -30.73 -86.77
C LEU A 167 -12.67 -31.60 -87.43
N ASP A 168 -11.82 -32.32 -86.69
CA ASP A 168 -10.83 -33.22 -87.30
C ASP A 168 -11.50 -34.34 -88.13
N ASP A 169 -12.67 -34.84 -87.72
CA ASP A 169 -13.52 -35.75 -88.50
C ASP A 169 -14.13 -35.08 -89.75
N ILE A 170 -14.58 -33.82 -89.68
CA ILE A 170 -15.15 -33.09 -90.84
C ILE A 170 -14.04 -32.59 -91.79
N MET A 171 -12.86 -32.34 -91.24
CA MET A 171 -11.70 -31.78 -91.93
C MET A 171 -10.85 -32.83 -92.65
N SER A 172 -11.22 -34.10 -92.58
CA SER A 172 -10.83 -35.07 -93.60
C SER A 172 -11.54 -34.84 -94.94
N GLU A 173 -12.56 -33.95 -95.02
CA GLU A 173 -13.31 -33.75 -96.27
C GLU A 173 -13.50 -32.31 -96.77
N VAL A 174 -13.62 -31.24 -95.96
CA VAL A 174 -14.06 -29.92 -96.50
C VAL A 174 -13.41 -28.66 -95.86
N ILE A 175 -12.55 -27.98 -96.64
CA ILE A 175 -12.26 -26.52 -96.71
C ILE A 175 -11.34 -25.83 -95.64
N PRO A 176 -10.08 -25.47 -96.00
CA PRO A 176 -9.08 -24.80 -95.14
C PRO A 176 -9.35 -23.35 -94.66
N THR A 177 -10.34 -22.64 -95.19
CA THR A 177 -10.55 -21.20 -94.92
C THR A 177 -11.37 -20.94 -93.65
N ILE A 178 -12.38 -21.75 -93.36
CA ILE A 178 -13.21 -21.64 -92.12
C ILE A 178 -12.35 -21.95 -90.87
N ARG A 179 -11.36 -22.83 -91.00
CA ARG A 179 -10.42 -23.23 -89.92
C ARG A 179 -9.61 -22.04 -89.39
N ARG A 180 -9.22 -21.09 -90.24
CA ARG A 180 -8.40 -19.93 -89.83
C ARG A 180 -9.20 -18.91 -89.02
N ASP A 181 -10.44 -18.63 -89.39
CA ASP A 181 -11.27 -17.65 -88.68
C ASP A 181 -11.79 -18.18 -87.34
N ALA A 182 -12.15 -19.47 -87.27
CA ALA A 182 -12.48 -20.12 -86.00
C ALA A 182 -11.27 -20.19 -85.05
N ALA A 183 -10.08 -20.51 -85.57
CA ALA A 183 -8.85 -20.52 -84.77
C ALA A 183 -8.50 -19.13 -84.23
N ARG A 184 -8.64 -18.07 -85.05
CA ARG A 184 -8.40 -16.68 -84.61
C ARG A 184 -9.40 -16.23 -83.54
N LYS A 185 -10.69 -16.54 -83.69
CA LYS A 185 -11.70 -16.24 -82.66
C LYS A 185 -11.44 -16.98 -81.36
N MET A 186 -11.04 -18.27 -81.42
CA MET A 186 -10.66 -19.03 -80.22
C MET A 186 -9.38 -18.50 -79.57
N GLN A 187 -8.38 -18.09 -80.35
CA GLN A 187 -7.16 -17.45 -79.81
C GLN A 187 -7.47 -16.12 -79.12
N HIS A 188 -8.36 -15.31 -79.70
CA HIS A 188 -8.77 -14.06 -79.07
C HIS A 188 -9.51 -14.30 -77.75
N GLN A 189 -10.45 -15.26 -77.73
CA GLN A 189 -11.17 -15.63 -76.50
C GLN A 189 -10.27 -16.24 -75.43
N SER A 190 -9.31 -17.09 -75.81
CA SER A 190 -8.35 -17.64 -74.85
C SER A 190 -7.42 -16.56 -74.29
N ALA A 191 -7.03 -15.57 -75.11
CA ALA A 191 -6.23 -14.44 -74.68
C ALA A 191 -7.01 -13.52 -73.72
N THR A 192 -8.29 -13.23 -73.97
CA THR A 192 -9.13 -12.43 -73.07
C THR A 192 -9.37 -13.15 -71.75
N SER A 193 -9.75 -14.44 -71.78
CA SER A 193 -9.93 -15.22 -70.55
C SER A 193 -8.62 -15.40 -69.78
N GLY A 194 -7.48 -15.50 -70.46
CA GLY A 194 -6.16 -15.53 -69.83
C GLY A 194 -5.83 -14.26 -69.06
N ARG A 195 -6.15 -13.08 -69.62
CA ARG A 195 -5.96 -11.78 -68.95
C ARG A 195 -6.87 -11.64 -67.72
N GLU A 196 -8.13 -12.03 -67.83
CA GLU A 196 -9.08 -11.99 -66.72
C GLU A 196 -8.66 -12.93 -65.58
N LEU A 197 -8.21 -14.15 -65.90
CA LEU A 197 -7.68 -15.08 -64.89
C LEU A 197 -6.43 -14.53 -64.20
N ALA A 198 -5.51 -13.92 -64.94
CA ALA A 198 -4.32 -13.30 -64.36
C ALA A 198 -4.69 -12.14 -63.42
N LEU A 199 -5.68 -11.32 -63.78
CA LEU A 199 -6.16 -10.21 -62.95
C LEU A 199 -6.83 -10.73 -61.67
N LEU A 200 -7.70 -11.73 -61.77
CA LEU A 200 -8.33 -12.37 -60.61
C LEU A 200 -7.30 -13.07 -59.70
N GLN A 201 -6.27 -13.69 -60.27
CA GLN A 201 -5.20 -14.32 -59.51
C GLN A 201 -4.38 -13.27 -58.75
N LYS A 202 -4.07 -12.13 -59.37
CA LYS A 202 -3.42 -11.00 -58.71
C LYS A 202 -4.26 -10.47 -57.54
N GLN A 203 -5.56 -10.22 -57.76
CA GLN A 203 -6.48 -9.80 -56.71
C GLN A 203 -6.59 -10.82 -55.57
N ALA A 204 -6.59 -12.12 -55.88
CA ALA A 204 -6.59 -13.17 -54.87
C ALA A 204 -5.31 -13.13 -54.02
N THR A 205 -4.13 -12.95 -54.63
CA THR A 205 -2.86 -12.85 -53.88
C THR A 205 -2.77 -11.59 -53.01
N GLU A 206 -3.30 -10.47 -53.50
CA GLU A 206 -3.40 -9.22 -52.73
C GLU A 206 -4.38 -9.37 -51.56
N ALA A 207 -5.52 -10.03 -51.77
CA ALA A 207 -6.46 -10.33 -50.69
C ALA A 207 -5.83 -11.27 -49.64
N THR A 208 -5.11 -12.31 -50.05
CA THR A 208 -4.45 -13.23 -49.12
C THR A 208 -3.36 -12.54 -48.30
N SER A 209 -2.54 -11.69 -48.90
CA SER A 209 -1.51 -10.94 -48.18
C SER A 209 -2.11 -9.97 -47.17
N LYS A 210 -3.20 -9.28 -47.51
CA LYS A 210 -3.96 -8.45 -46.56
C LYS A 210 -4.53 -9.27 -45.40
N THR A 211 -5.09 -10.45 -45.67
CA THR A 211 -5.62 -11.30 -44.58
C THR A 211 -4.52 -11.82 -43.66
N ILE A 212 -3.33 -12.13 -44.18
CA ILE A 212 -2.18 -12.54 -43.37
C ILE A 212 -1.73 -11.37 -42.48
N SER A 213 -1.59 -10.18 -43.05
CA SER A 213 -1.20 -8.97 -42.29
C SER A 213 -2.18 -8.63 -41.17
N ILE A 214 -3.49 -8.71 -41.44
CA ILE A 214 -4.52 -8.48 -40.39
C ILE A 214 -4.46 -9.58 -39.32
N ALA A 215 -4.24 -10.84 -39.72
CA ALA A 215 -4.11 -11.95 -38.77
C ALA A 215 -2.88 -11.77 -37.86
N GLU A 216 -1.75 -11.30 -38.41
CA GLU A 216 -0.55 -10.94 -37.64
C GLU A 216 -0.85 -9.84 -36.62
N GLN A 217 -1.48 -8.74 -37.05
CA GLN A 217 -1.88 -7.64 -36.16
C GLN A 217 -2.83 -8.11 -35.04
N LEU A 218 -3.77 -9.00 -35.35
CA LEU A 218 -4.67 -9.59 -34.35
C LEU A 218 -3.89 -10.43 -33.33
N THR A 219 -2.91 -11.22 -33.78
CA THR A 219 -2.11 -12.03 -32.86
C THR A 219 -1.24 -11.15 -31.95
N GLU A 220 -0.72 -10.02 -32.47
CA GLU A 220 0.04 -9.05 -31.69
C GLU A 220 -0.82 -8.33 -30.65
N SER A 221 -2.02 -7.88 -31.03
CA SER A 221 -2.95 -7.23 -30.10
C SER A 221 -3.38 -8.21 -28.99
N GLN A 222 -3.69 -9.46 -29.33
CA GLN A 222 -3.98 -10.51 -28.34
C GLN A 222 -2.82 -10.77 -27.38
N LYS A 223 -1.57 -10.77 -27.87
CA LYS A 223 -0.38 -10.89 -27.01
C LYS A 223 -0.27 -9.71 -26.05
N LYS A 224 -0.51 -8.48 -26.51
CA LYS A 224 -0.52 -7.26 -25.67
C LYS A 224 -1.60 -7.33 -24.58
N VAL A 225 -2.82 -7.72 -24.94
CA VAL A 225 -3.93 -7.90 -23.97
C VAL A 225 -3.57 -8.93 -22.90
N LYS A 226 -3.09 -10.11 -23.29
CA LYS A 226 -2.64 -11.15 -22.33
C LYS A 226 -1.52 -10.64 -21.42
N ALA A 227 -0.57 -9.88 -21.95
CA ALA A 227 0.51 -9.29 -21.16
C ALA A 227 -0.02 -8.29 -20.11
N LEU A 228 -0.97 -7.43 -20.49
CA LEU A 228 -1.61 -6.47 -19.57
C LEU A 228 -2.45 -7.18 -18.50
N GLN A 229 -3.25 -8.19 -18.88
CA GLN A 229 -4.01 -9.01 -17.93
C GLN A 229 -3.08 -9.68 -16.90
N MET A 230 -1.94 -10.23 -17.34
CA MET A 230 -0.96 -10.82 -16.43
C MET A 230 -0.32 -9.78 -15.50
N LYS A 231 -0.06 -8.55 -15.97
CA LYS A 231 0.41 -7.45 -15.11
C LYS A 231 -0.64 -7.09 -14.05
N LEU A 232 -1.91 -6.96 -14.42
CA LEU A 232 -3.00 -6.67 -13.48
C LEU A 232 -3.15 -7.77 -12.42
N LEU A 233 -3.11 -9.05 -12.82
CA LEU A 233 -3.17 -10.17 -11.88
C LEU A 233 -1.98 -10.18 -10.90
N ARG A 234 -0.76 -9.86 -11.37
CA ARG A 234 0.42 -9.75 -10.52
C ARG A 234 0.30 -8.58 -9.53
N ALA A 235 -0.17 -7.42 -10.00
CA ALA A 235 -0.41 -6.25 -9.17
C ALA A 235 -1.45 -6.54 -8.08
N ALA A 236 -2.57 -7.17 -8.45
CA ALA A 236 -3.62 -7.58 -7.50
C ALA A 236 -3.10 -8.57 -6.44
N ARG A 237 -2.31 -9.57 -6.85
CA ARG A 237 -1.67 -10.51 -5.90
C ARG A 237 -0.69 -9.81 -4.98
N SER A 238 0.12 -8.88 -5.49
CA SER A 238 1.05 -8.08 -4.69
C SER A 238 0.32 -7.24 -3.65
N LEU A 239 -0.76 -6.56 -4.04
CA LEU A 239 -1.61 -5.78 -3.13
C LEU A 239 -2.25 -6.66 -2.06
N ALA A 240 -2.79 -7.83 -2.43
CA ALA A 240 -3.36 -8.78 -1.48
C ALA A 240 -2.31 -9.29 -0.47
N GLN A 241 -1.09 -9.61 -0.93
CA GLN A 241 0.01 -10.01 -0.05
C GLN A 241 0.47 -8.86 0.86
N ALA A 242 0.53 -7.63 0.35
CA ALA A 242 0.88 -6.46 1.15
C ALA A 242 -0.18 -6.17 2.21
N ALA A 243 -1.47 -6.26 1.85
CA ALA A 243 -2.59 -6.12 2.78
C ALA A 243 -2.55 -7.21 3.86
N GLU A 244 -2.30 -8.48 3.48
CA GLU A 244 -2.21 -9.57 4.43
C GLU A 244 -0.99 -9.43 5.35
N LYS A 245 0.18 -9.03 4.82
CA LYS A 245 1.34 -8.68 5.64
C LYS A 245 1.02 -7.53 6.59
N GLY A 246 0.31 -6.51 6.13
CA GLY A 246 -0.17 -5.40 6.95
C GLY A 246 -1.09 -5.87 8.08
N ARG A 247 -2.03 -6.78 7.77
CA ARG A 247 -2.95 -7.39 8.75
C ARG A 247 -2.21 -8.25 9.77
N VAL A 248 -1.27 -9.09 9.32
CA VAL A 248 -0.42 -9.91 10.19
C VAL A 248 0.45 -9.02 11.08
N ILE A 249 1.01 -7.94 10.55
CA ILE A 249 1.78 -6.98 11.35
C ILE A 249 0.87 -6.28 12.36
N ALA A 250 -0.31 -5.81 11.96
CA ALA A 250 -1.28 -5.16 12.84
C ALA A 250 -1.79 -6.09 13.96
N ASN A 251 -2.08 -7.35 13.62
CA ASN A 251 -2.60 -8.34 14.56
C ASN A 251 -1.50 -8.91 15.48
N ASN A 252 -0.33 -9.25 14.94
CA ASN A 252 0.74 -9.90 15.72
C ASN A 252 1.69 -8.91 16.39
N LYS A 253 1.64 -7.63 16.01
CA LYS A 253 2.44 -6.57 16.62
C LYS A 253 1.51 -5.40 16.91
N GLY A 254 0.78 -5.51 18.03
CA GLY A 254 0.37 -4.28 18.71
C GLY A 254 1.60 -3.35 18.79
N PRO A 255 1.45 -2.03 18.64
CA PRO A 255 2.52 -1.05 18.46
C PRO A 255 3.56 -1.01 19.61
N VAL A 256 3.50 -1.92 20.57
CA VAL A 256 4.36 -1.97 21.75
C VAL A 256 5.08 -3.32 21.92
N ALA A 257 4.68 -4.40 21.24
CA ALA A 257 5.41 -5.67 21.31
C ALA A 257 6.86 -5.52 20.79
N HIS A 258 7.05 -4.68 19.78
CA HIS A 258 8.37 -4.34 19.25
C HIS A 258 9.24 -3.51 20.23
N LEU A 259 8.61 -2.83 21.20
CA LEU A 259 9.32 -2.07 22.23
C LEU A 259 10.02 -3.00 23.23
N PHE A 260 9.48 -4.19 23.48
CA PHE A 260 10.07 -5.18 24.38
C PHE A 260 10.99 -6.18 23.67
N TYR A 261 10.66 -6.55 22.43
CA TYR A 261 11.35 -7.62 21.70
C TYR A 261 11.46 -7.33 20.20
N ARG A 262 12.67 -7.42 19.64
CA ARG A 262 12.94 -7.18 18.21
C ARG A 262 13.84 -8.30 17.66
N LYS A 263 13.42 -8.93 16.55
CA LYS A 263 14.18 -9.97 15.83
C LYS A 263 14.71 -11.10 16.73
N GLY A 264 13.91 -11.61 17.66
CA GLY A 264 14.37 -12.72 18.50
C GLY A 264 15.08 -12.28 19.80
N VAL A 265 15.27 -10.98 20.01
CA VAL A 265 16.13 -10.45 21.08
C VAL A 265 15.38 -9.38 21.88
N PHE A 266 15.55 -9.38 23.21
CA PHE A 266 15.04 -8.32 24.08
C PHE A 266 15.73 -6.99 23.75
N THR A 267 14.95 -5.92 23.61
CA THR A 267 15.47 -4.58 23.32
C THR A 267 16.32 -4.04 24.47
N SER A 268 17.15 -3.02 24.21
CA SER A 268 17.93 -2.35 25.26
C SER A 268 17.04 -1.77 26.37
N ARG A 269 15.88 -1.23 26.02
CA ARG A 269 14.89 -0.70 26.98
C ARG A 269 14.31 -1.77 27.89
N SER A 270 13.94 -2.94 27.35
CA SER A 270 13.40 -4.02 28.19
C SER A 270 14.46 -4.63 29.11
N ARG A 271 15.72 -4.72 28.64
CA ARG A 271 16.85 -5.10 29.49
C ARG A 271 17.12 -4.07 30.60
N ALA A 272 17.06 -2.78 30.28
CA ALA A 272 17.22 -1.71 31.27
C ALA A 272 16.13 -1.78 32.34
N PHE A 273 14.87 -1.96 31.94
CA PHE A 273 13.76 -2.14 32.87
C PHE A 273 13.94 -3.37 33.77
N ALA A 274 14.39 -4.50 33.21
CA ALA A 274 14.72 -5.69 33.98
C ALA A 274 15.81 -5.42 35.03
N ARG A 275 16.86 -4.65 34.69
CA ARG A 275 17.90 -4.24 35.65
C ARG A 275 17.33 -3.37 36.77
N THR A 276 16.49 -2.40 36.45
CA THR A 276 15.84 -1.53 37.46
C THR A 276 15.01 -2.35 38.45
N LEU A 277 14.28 -3.37 37.97
CA LEU A 277 13.54 -4.27 38.85
C LEU A 277 14.46 -5.08 39.78
N VAL A 278 15.59 -5.58 39.27
CA VAL A 278 16.58 -6.29 40.09
C VAL A 278 17.20 -5.34 41.13
N GLN A 279 17.53 -4.10 40.74
CA GLN A 279 18.03 -3.07 41.65
C GLN A 279 17.01 -2.69 42.73
N ALA A 280 15.72 -2.77 42.42
CA ALA A 280 14.63 -2.58 43.38
C ALA A 280 14.40 -3.81 44.30
N GLY A 281 15.27 -4.81 44.25
CA GLY A 281 15.20 -6.00 45.12
C GLY A 281 14.34 -7.15 44.58
N CYS A 282 13.88 -7.10 43.33
CA CYS A 282 13.14 -8.22 42.75
C CYS A 282 14.09 -9.40 42.43
N SER A 283 13.70 -10.62 42.80
CA SER A 283 14.41 -11.84 42.40
C SER A 283 14.47 -11.95 40.86
N GLN A 284 15.63 -12.35 40.33
CA GLN A 284 15.82 -12.51 38.88
C GLN A 284 14.86 -13.53 38.24
N GLU A 285 14.32 -14.46 39.03
CA GLU A 285 13.32 -15.45 38.58
C GLU A 285 11.93 -14.84 38.42
N SER A 286 11.58 -13.86 39.26
CA SER A 286 10.27 -13.21 39.27
C SER A 286 10.19 -12.04 38.30
N VAL A 287 11.31 -11.39 37.97
CA VAL A 287 11.39 -10.24 37.04
C VAL A 287 10.70 -10.53 35.71
N GLY A 288 10.95 -11.69 35.10
CA GLY A 288 10.31 -12.05 33.83
C GLY A 288 8.78 -12.10 33.92
N THR A 289 8.26 -12.66 35.02
CA THR A 289 6.81 -12.76 35.27
C THR A 289 6.20 -11.39 35.56
N ILE A 290 6.90 -10.54 36.34
CA ILE A 290 6.46 -9.17 36.64
C ILE A 290 6.37 -8.36 35.36
N MET A 291 7.40 -8.42 34.50
CA MET A 291 7.38 -7.74 33.19
C MET A 291 6.22 -8.23 32.32
N GLN A 292 5.96 -9.54 32.28
CA GLN A 292 4.85 -10.11 31.52
C GLN A 292 3.49 -9.61 32.05
N LYS A 293 3.29 -9.65 33.37
CA LYS A 293 2.05 -9.15 34.00
C LYS A 293 1.87 -7.64 33.79
N ALA A 294 2.92 -6.85 33.95
CA ALA A 294 2.88 -5.40 33.69
C ALA A 294 2.48 -5.10 32.24
N CYS A 295 2.98 -5.90 31.30
CA CYS A 295 2.58 -5.77 29.90
C CYS A 295 1.12 -6.14 29.65
N VAL A 296 0.63 -7.22 30.27
CA VAL A 296 -0.78 -7.61 30.17
C VAL A 296 -1.70 -6.52 30.74
N LEU A 297 -1.32 -5.90 31.86
CA LEU A 297 -2.05 -4.77 32.45
C LEU A 297 -2.11 -3.55 31.53
N LEU A 298 -1.08 -3.33 30.71
CA LEU A 298 -1.04 -2.27 29.70
C LEU A 298 -1.79 -2.65 28.41
N GLY A 299 -2.52 -3.76 28.40
CA GLY A 299 -3.33 -4.21 27.27
C GLY A 299 -2.56 -5.01 26.21
N PHE A 300 -1.35 -5.50 26.52
CA PHE A 300 -0.59 -6.33 25.59
C PHE A 300 -1.00 -7.80 25.69
N GLN A 301 -1.15 -8.45 24.53
CA GLN A 301 -1.34 -9.90 24.48
C GLN A 301 -0.05 -10.59 24.92
N GLU A 302 -0.12 -11.21 26.10
CA GLU A 302 0.83 -12.13 26.72
C GLU A 302 2.26 -12.15 26.10
N PRO A 303 3.11 -11.17 26.41
CA PRO A 303 4.45 -11.13 25.82
C PRO A 303 5.33 -12.25 26.35
N ARG A 304 6.36 -12.59 25.57
CA ARG A 304 7.36 -13.59 25.95
C ARG A 304 8.02 -13.22 27.28
N ARG A 305 7.94 -14.14 28.25
CA ARG A 305 8.61 -14.03 29.56
C ARG A 305 10.14 -14.02 29.40
N MET A 306 10.82 -13.10 30.08
CA MET A 306 12.28 -13.10 30.14
C MET A 306 12.76 -14.22 31.08
N ALA A 307 13.59 -15.15 30.57
CA ALA A 307 14.15 -16.23 31.36
C ALA A 307 15.18 -15.70 32.38
N ARG A 308 15.33 -16.38 33.52
CA ARG A 308 16.30 -16.02 34.58
C ARG A 308 17.70 -15.75 34.03
N ARG A 309 18.22 -16.65 33.17
CA ARG A 309 19.53 -16.52 32.53
C ARG A 309 19.66 -15.23 31.70
N THR A 310 18.58 -14.82 31.02
CA THR A 310 18.56 -13.60 30.21
C THR A 310 18.53 -12.35 31.08
N VAL A 311 17.78 -12.37 32.19
CA VAL A 311 17.80 -11.31 33.20
C VAL A 311 19.21 -11.16 33.78
N GLN A 312 19.80 -12.27 34.21
CA GLN A 312 21.16 -12.30 34.76
C GLN A 312 22.19 -11.72 33.78
N ARG A 313 22.16 -12.14 32.50
CA ARG A 313 23.02 -11.57 31.46
C ARG A 313 22.79 -10.07 31.29
N SER A 314 21.53 -9.62 31.28
CA SER A 314 21.19 -8.21 31.13
C SER A 314 21.72 -7.33 32.27
N VAL A 315 21.80 -7.89 33.49
CA VAL A 315 22.41 -7.25 34.67
C VAL A 315 23.93 -7.21 34.54
N LEU A 316 24.56 -8.34 34.22
CA LEU A 316 26.02 -8.43 34.03
C LEU A 316 26.51 -7.49 32.93
N GLU A 317 25.85 -7.51 31.77
CA GLU A 317 26.15 -6.61 30.65
C GLU A 317 26.01 -5.12 31.05
N GLY A 318 25.02 -4.79 31.89
CA GLY A 318 24.85 -3.44 32.41
C GLY A 318 25.97 -3.02 33.37
N GLY A 319 26.42 -3.93 34.23
CA GLY A 319 27.53 -3.68 35.16
C GLY A 319 28.88 -3.56 34.45
N VAL A 320 29.14 -4.39 33.45
CA VAL A 320 30.35 -4.30 32.62
C VAL A 320 30.39 -2.98 31.85
N ALA A 321 29.27 -2.56 31.28
CA ALA A 321 29.18 -1.26 30.59
C ALA A 321 29.44 -0.09 31.54
N ALA A 322 28.92 -0.15 32.78
CA ALA A 322 29.19 0.88 33.79
C ALA A 322 30.68 0.94 34.16
N ASN A 323 31.34 -0.21 34.33
CA ASN A 323 32.77 -0.27 34.63
C ASN A 323 33.63 0.26 33.47
N ILE A 324 33.29 -0.07 32.22
CA ILE A 324 33.98 0.46 31.04
C ILE A 324 33.83 1.98 30.96
N GLN A 325 32.63 2.50 31.23
CA GLN A 325 32.38 3.94 31.23
C GLN A 325 33.18 4.66 32.34
N LEU A 326 33.18 4.12 33.56
CA LEU A 326 33.99 4.64 34.66
C LEU A 326 35.48 4.64 34.33
N ALA A 327 36.00 3.54 33.76
CA ALA A 327 37.40 3.45 33.35
C ALA A 327 37.76 4.50 32.28
N HIS A 328 36.87 4.73 31.31
CA HIS A 328 37.04 5.77 30.30
C HIS A 328 37.00 7.18 30.91
N GLU A 329 36.10 7.46 31.86
CA GLU A 329 36.04 8.73 32.59
C GLU A 329 37.30 8.97 33.42
N ILE A 330 37.82 7.96 34.11
CA ILE A 330 39.09 8.01 34.87
C ILE A 330 40.29 8.25 33.94
N SER A 331 40.34 7.56 32.79
CA SER A 331 41.41 7.75 31.80
C SER A 331 41.42 9.19 31.26
N ARG A 332 40.24 9.78 31.07
CA ARG A 332 40.08 11.14 30.53
C ARG A 332 40.25 12.25 31.58
N SER A 333 40.00 11.98 32.86
CA SER A 333 40.25 12.95 33.94
C SER A 333 41.74 13.04 34.32
N ASN A 334 42.49 11.95 34.19
CA ASN A 334 43.93 11.96 34.47
C ASN A 334 44.77 12.71 33.41
N SER A 335 44.27 12.87 32.18
CA SER A 335 44.97 13.61 31.12
C SER A 335 44.85 15.14 31.27
N THR A 336 43.84 15.66 31.96
CA THR A 336 43.67 17.10 32.23
C THR A 336 44.39 17.57 33.50
N LEU A 337 44.70 16.68 34.45
CA LEU A 337 45.42 17.04 35.68
C LEU A 337 46.95 17.15 35.49
N ASN A 338 47.52 16.56 34.44
CA ASN A 338 48.96 16.65 34.14
C ASN A 338 49.36 17.86 33.26
N GLY A 339 48.40 18.69 32.83
CA GLY A 339 48.65 19.84 31.94
C GLY A 339 49.14 21.13 32.63
N LYS A 340 49.35 21.16 33.96
CA LYS A 340 49.67 22.38 34.72
C LYS A 340 51.07 22.43 35.36
N LYS A 341 52.04 21.65 34.87
CA LYS A 341 53.43 21.65 35.40
C LYS A 341 54.51 22.23 34.46
N SER A 342 54.15 22.87 33.34
CA SER A 342 55.12 23.36 32.35
C SER A 342 54.98 24.86 32.05
N CYS A 343 55.10 25.72 33.07
CA CYS A 343 55.31 27.16 32.87
C CYS A 343 55.84 27.86 34.13
N MET A 344 56.84 27.29 34.80
CA MET A 344 57.65 28.05 35.76
C MET A 344 59.09 27.53 35.71
N THR A 345 59.91 28.08 34.82
CA THR A 345 61.38 28.19 34.94
C THR A 345 61.92 28.93 33.72
N ALA A 346 62.01 30.25 33.85
CA ALA A 346 62.98 31.10 33.14
C ALA A 346 62.88 32.51 33.76
N ASN A 347 63.74 32.79 34.73
CA ASN A 347 64.26 34.12 35.05
C ASN A 347 65.65 33.95 35.62
#